data_AF-A0A2V8EP75-F1
#
_entry.id   AF-A0A2V8EP75-F1
#
_cell.length_a   1.000
_cell.length_b   1.000
_cell.length_c   1.000
_cell.angle_alpha   90.00
_cell.angle_beta   90.00
_cell.angle_gamma   90.00
#
_symmetry.space_group_name_H-M   'P 1'
#
loop_
_entity.id
_entity.type
_entity.pdbx_description
1 polymer ?
#
loop_
_entity_poly.entity_id
_entity_poly.type
_entity_poly.pdbx_seq_one_letter_code
_entity_poly.pdbx_strand_id
1 'polypeptide(L)'
;QGGQGDAQQVPMVMALLEAGFADNLMFSSDFSAANQLKRNNKEMGYAKTLTVFVPKLKAAGASDEVLRQIMVDNPRRFLAFVPKIKRKA
;
A
#
# COMPACT_ATOMS: atom_id res chain seq x y z
N GLN A 1 -3.47 -6.66 -2.54
CA GLN A 1 -2.11 -6.92 -2.02
C GLN A 1 -2.19 -7.81 -0.78
N GLY A 2 -1.26 -8.76 -0.65
CA GLY A 2 -1.16 -9.70 0.46
C GLY A 2 -1.84 -11.07 0.26
N GLY A 3 -2.39 -11.36 -0.92
CA GLY A 3 -2.97 -12.67 -1.27
C GLY A 3 -1.93 -13.74 -1.59
N GLN A 4 -2.38 -14.97 -1.89
CA GLN A 4 -1.50 -16.10 -2.24
C GLN A 4 -0.67 -15.83 -3.51
N GLY A 5 -1.25 -15.12 -4.50
CA GLY A 5 -0.55 -14.72 -5.72
C GLY A 5 0.45 -13.56 -5.56
N ASP A 6 0.52 -12.93 -4.38
CA ASP A 6 1.33 -11.72 -4.14
C ASP A 6 2.67 -12.05 -3.45
N ALA A 7 3.15 -13.30 -3.50
CA ALA A 7 4.33 -13.74 -2.75
C ALA A 7 5.59 -12.91 -3.02
N GLN A 8 5.73 -12.40 -4.25
CA GLN A 8 6.87 -11.58 -4.67
C GLN A 8 6.81 -10.13 -4.16
N GLN A 9 5.66 -9.66 -3.67
CA GLN A 9 5.51 -8.25 -3.30
C GLN A 9 6.26 -7.87 -2.03
N VAL A 10 6.38 -8.78 -1.06
CA VAL A 10 7.12 -8.48 0.18
C VAL A 10 8.62 -8.31 -0.12
N PRO A 11 9.32 -9.25 -0.77
CA PRO A 11 10.73 -9.05 -1.15
C PRO A 11 10.96 -7.80 -1.99
N MET A 12 10.09 -7.54 -2.97
CA MET A 12 10.19 -6.34 -3.82
C MET A 12 10.08 -5.05 -3.01
N VAL A 13 9.12 -4.96 -2.08
CA VAL A 13 8.98 -3.78 -1.21
C VAL A 13 10.20 -3.63 -0.32
N MET A 14 10.69 -4.70 0.31
CA MET A 14 11.88 -4.63 1.16
C MET A 14 13.11 -4.13 0.38
N ALA A 15 13.32 -4.60 -0.85
CA ALA A 15 14.40 -4.11 -1.71
C ALA A 15 14.28 -2.61 -2.02
N LEU A 16 13.06 -2.09 -2.23
CA LEU A 16 12.83 -0.66 -2.43
C LEU A 16 13.11 0.15 -1.16
N LEU A 17 12.79 -0.40 0.02
CA LEU A 17 13.11 0.23 1.30
C LEU A 17 14.61 0.29 1.54
N GLU A 18 15.33 -0.80 1.30
CA GLU A 18 16.80 -0.87 1.38
C GLU A 18 17.47 0.12 0.41
N ALA A 19 16.89 0.31 -0.78
CA ALA A 19 17.36 1.29 -1.76
C ALA A 19 16.95 2.74 -1.44
N GLY A 20 16.27 3.00 -0.32
CA GLY A 20 15.93 4.36 0.14
C GLY A 20 14.67 4.97 -0.47
N PHE A 21 13.78 4.17 -1.08
CA PHE A 21 12.57 4.65 -1.76
C PHE A 21 11.32 4.70 -0.86
N ALA A 22 11.47 4.71 0.47
CA ALA A 22 10.33 4.74 1.40
C ALA A 22 9.33 5.87 1.11
N ASP A 23 9.80 7.06 0.73
CA ASP A 23 8.96 8.21 0.35
C ASP A 23 8.17 8.04 -0.96
N ASN A 24 8.45 7.01 -1.76
CA ASN A 24 7.82 6.83 -3.07
C ASN A 24 6.83 5.67 -3.09
N LEU A 25 6.58 5.04 -1.94
CA LEU A 25 5.66 3.92 -1.80
C LEU A 25 4.31 4.33 -1.24
N MET A 26 3.24 3.76 -1.81
CA MET A 26 1.87 3.79 -1.31
C MET A 26 1.22 2.45 -1.62
N PHE A 27 0.30 1.99 -0.77
CA PHE A 27 -0.35 0.69 -0.91
C PHE A 27 -1.87 0.82 -1.00
N SER A 28 -2.47 -0.06 -1.81
CA SER A 28 -3.92 -0.15 -1.99
C SER A 28 -4.34 -1.59 -2.22
N SER A 29 -5.63 -1.86 -2.17
CA SER A 29 -6.19 -3.18 -2.46
C SER A 29 -6.55 -3.38 -3.93
N ASP A 30 -6.77 -2.28 -4.67
CA ASP A 30 -7.22 -2.25 -6.07
C ASP A 30 -8.46 -3.12 -6.37
N PHE A 31 -9.36 -3.23 -5.39
CA PHE A 31 -10.61 -3.96 -5.58
C PHE A 31 -11.65 -3.10 -6.28
N SER A 32 -12.14 -3.59 -7.40
CA SER A 32 -13.02 -2.88 -8.35
C SER A 32 -14.30 -3.64 -8.68
N ALA A 33 -14.44 -4.90 -8.24
CA ALA A 33 -15.59 -5.74 -8.55
C ALA A 33 -16.34 -6.24 -7.30
N ALA A 34 -17.66 -6.43 -7.42
CA ALA A 34 -18.51 -6.82 -6.30
C ALA A 34 -18.12 -8.18 -5.68
N ASN A 35 -17.59 -9.13 -6.47
CA ASN A 35 -17.10 -10.42 -5.98
C ASN A 35 -15.82 -10.29 -5.12
N GLN A 36 -15.15 -9.14 -5.14
CA GLN A 36 -13.97 -8.84 -4.30
C GLN A 36 -14.35 -8.18 -2.96
N LEU A 37 -15.63 -7.92 -2.71
CA LEU A 37 -16.08 -7.43 -1.41
C LEU A 37 -15.99 -8.54 -0.36
N LYS A 38 -15.57 -8.20 0.86
CA LYS A 38 -15.43 -9.16 1.98
C LYS A 38 -16.71 -9.99 2.23
N ARG A 39 -17.89 -9.37 2.05
CA ARG A 39 -19.20 -10.04 2.19
C ARG A 39 -19.43 -11.16 1.17
N ASN A 40 -18.82 -11.05 -0.01
CA ASN A 40 -18.98 -11.97 -1.13
C ASN A 40 -17.79 -12.93 -1.26
N ASN A 41 -16.62 -12.56 -0.73
CA ASN A 41 -15.42 -13.39 -0.67
C ASN A 41 -14.62 -13.08 0.61
N LYS A 42 -14.51 -14.06 1.51
CA LYS A 42 -13.85 -13.91 2.82
C LYS A 42 -12.35 -13.62 2.73
N GLU A 43 -11.71 -13.98 1.61
CA GLU A 43 -10.28 -13.76 1.38
C GLU A 43 -9.97 -12.38 0.78
N MET A 44 -11.01 -11.60 0.45
CA MET A 44 -10.93 -10.28 -0.17
C MET A 44 -11.48 -9.18 0.75
N GLY A 45 -11.52 -7.94 0.26
CA GLY A 45 -12.01 -6.75 0.96
C GLY A 45 -10.95 -5.69 1.25
N TYR A 46 -11.36 -4.43 1.23
CA TYR A 46 -10.47 -3.25 1.27
C TYR A 46 -9.47 -3.24 2.44
N ALA A 47 -9.86 -3.77 3.60
CA ALA A 47 -9.01 -3.82 4.78
C ALA A 47 -7.77 -4.72 4.63
N LYS A 48 -7.74 -5.62 3.64
CA LYS A 48 -6.67 -6.62 3.46
C LYS A 48 -5.27 -6.01 3.36
N THR A 49 -5.14 -4.85 2.72
CA THR A 49 -3.84 -4.15 2.65
C THR A 49 -3.30 -3.85 4.06
N LEU A 50 -4.15 -3.38 4.97
CA LEU A 50 -3.78 -3.08 6.35
C LEU A 50 -3.69 -4.32 7.23
N THR A 51 -4.61 -5.29 7.08
CA THR A 51 -4.74 -6.41 8.02
C THR A 51 -3.92 -7.64 7.61
N VAL A 52 -3.39 -7.69 6.39
CA VAL A 52 -2.61 -8.82 5.88
C VAL A 52 -1.26 -8.37 5.32
N PHE A 53 -1.25 -7.41 4.41
CA PHE A 53 0.00 -7.03 3.71
C PHE A 53 0.97 -6.26 4.62
N VAL A 54 0.47 -5.25 5.36
CA VAL A 54 1.30 -4.49 6.33
C VAL A 54 1.93 -5.40 7.40
N PRO A 55 1.20 -6.34 8.04
CA PRO A 55 1.81 -7.31 8.96
C PRO A 55 2.92 -8.16 8.34
N LYS A 56 2.78 -8.56 7.06
CA LYS A 56 3.83 -9.32 6.36
C LYS A 56 5.11 -8.49 6.16
N LEU A 57 4.97 -7.21 5.83
CA LEU A 57 6.11 -6.30 5.72
C LEU A 57 6.78 -6.06 7.07
N LYS A 58 5.98 -5.90 8.13
CA LYS A 58 6.50 -5.79 9.51
C LYS A 58 7.30 -7.04 9.91
N ALA A 59 6.76 -8.22 9.65
CA ALA A 59 7.44 -9.49 9.90
C ALA A 59 8.74 -9.66 9.07
N ALA A 60 8.82 -9.01 7.90
CA ALA A 60 10.01 -8.98 7.06
C ALA A 60 11.05 -7.92 7.49
N GLY A 61 10.76 -7.09 8.50
CA GLY A 61 11.71 -6.14 9.08
C GLY A 61 11.39 -4.67 8.86
N ALA A 62 10.28 -4.32 8.21
CA ALA A 62 9.86 -2.92 8.10
C ALA A 62 9.44 -2.36 9.47
N SER A 63 9.95 -1.18 9.84
CA SER A 63 9.61 -0.52 11.12
C SER A 63 8.21 0.08 11.09
N ASP A 64 7.63 0.32 12.27
CA ASP A 64 6.32 0.96 12.39
C ASP A 64 6.33 2.39 11.84
N GLU A 65 7.45 3.11 11.95
CA GLU A 65 7.63 4.45 11.39
C GLU A 65 7.57 4.42 9.86
N VAL A 66 8.30 3.51 9.21
CA VAL A 66 8.29 3.35 7.74
C VAL A 66 6.90 2.93 7.26
N LEU A 67 6.25 2.00 7.96
CA LEU A 67 4.89 1.57 7.61
C LEU A 67 3.89 2.71 7.76
N ARG A 68 4.02 3.54 8.81
CA ARG A 68 3.21 4.75 8.97
C ARG A 68 3.47 5.76 7.86
N GLN A 69 4.73 5.99 7.48
CA GLN A 69 5.08 6.88 6.38
C GLN A 69 4.40 6.44 5.07
N ILE A 70 4.45 5.15 4.75
CA ILE A 70 3.86 4.59 3.53
C ILE A 70 2.32 4.63 3.56
N MET A 71 1.70 4.31 4.70
CA MET A 71 0.25 4.19 4.81
C MET A 71 -0.47 5.52 5.10
N VAL A 72 0.25 6.54 5.58
CA VAL A 72 -0.34 7.81 6.03
C VAL A 72 0.33 9.00 5.37
N ASP A 73 1.64 9.18 5.56
CA ASP A 73 2.31 10.42 5.17
C ASP A 73 2.48 10.57 3.66
N ASN A 74 2.84 9.48 2.96
CA ASN A 74 2.97 9.47 1.51
C ASN A 74 1.64 9.74 0.81
N PRO A 75 0.52 9.04 1.12
CA PRO A 75 -0.78 9.36 0.56
C PRO A 75 -1.23 10.78 0.89
N ARG A 76 -1.02 11.25 2.12
CA ARG A 76 -1.35 12.64 2.51
C ARG A 76 -0.60 13.65 1.65
N ARG A 77 0.72 13.46 1.45
CA ARG A 77 1.54 14.34 0.61
C ARG A 77 1.13 14.29 -0.86
N PHE A 78 0.86 13.10 -1.38
CA PHE A 78 0.54 12.89 -2.80
C PHE A 78 -0.87 13.37 -3.17
N LEU A 79 -1.88 12.98 -2.40
CA LEU A 79 -3.29 13.23 -2.72
C LEU A 79 -3.75 14.65 -2.39
N ALA A 80 -3.06 15.35 -1.48
CA ALA A 80 -3.35 16.75 -1.15
C ALA A 80 -2.49 17.74 -1.95
N PHE A 81 -1.72 17.28 -2.94
CA PHE A 81 -0.86 18.15 -3.73
C PHE A 81 -1.67 19.13 -4.60
N VAL A 82 -1.35 20.42 -4.50
CA VAL A 82 -1.89 21.47 -5.37
C VAL A 82 -0.82 21.89 -6.38
N PRO A 83 -1.01 21.65 -7.70
CA PRO A 83 -0.06 22.06 -8.72
C PRO A 83 0.14 23.58 -8.75
N LYS A 84 1.40 24.01 -8.88
CA LYS A 84 1.75 25.44 -8.99
C LYS A 84 1.26 26.07 -10.31
N ILE A 85 1.12 25.26 -11.35
CA ILE A 85 0.65 25.69 -12.67
C ILE A 85 -0.82 25.31 -12.78
N LYS A 86 -1.69 26.31 -13.01
CA LYS A 86 -3.10 26.05 -13.30
C LYS A 86 -3.19 25.21 -14.58
N ARG A 87 -3.92 24.10 -14.54
CA ARG A 87 -4.33 23.39 -15.76
C ARG A 87 -5.03 24.41 -16.66
N LYS A 88 -4.64 24.49 -17.93
CA LYS A 88 -5.44 25.21 -18.93
C LYS A 88 -6.81 24.53 -18.97
N ALA A 89 -7.86 25.34 -18.86
CA ALA A 89 -9.25 24.90 -19.04
C ALA A 89 -9.45 24.39 -20.47
#